data_AF-A0A3P7LHA2-F1
#
_entry.id   AF-A0A3P7LHA2-F1
#
_cell.length_a   1.000
_cell.length_b   1.000
_cell.length_c   1.000
_cell.angle_alpha   90.00
_cell.angle_beta   90.00
_cell.angle_gamma   90.00
#
_symmetry.space_group_name_H-M   'P 1'
#
loop_
_entity.id
_entity.type
_entity.pdbx_description
1 polymer ?
#
loop_
_entity_poly.entity_id
_entity_poly.type
_entity_poly.pdbx_seq_one_letter_code
_entity_poly.pdbx_strand_id
1 'polypeptide(L)'
;MQGDTEQKQLTMICNLCGSIDKDSWDRVSELPLFDRMELPQGQPRILPQRMRAYIKVEVVFDELAICLIDELLALDPSKRLEAEKALDHTFFYTAPYSKDDFKDLMDTVKTSQFEYTAGGGAHANRGRAVGAGQRVPQRPQLSSQTGQFHDMIF
;
A
#
# COMPACT_ATOMS: atom_id res chain seq x y z
N MET A 1 -5.83 0.63 -7.21
CA MET A 1 -6.23 0.96 -8.59
C MET A 1 -7.24 2.09 -8.51
N GLN A 2 -6.98 3.20 -9.17
CA GLN A 2 -7.89 4.34 -9.21
C GLN A 2 -8.10 4.71 -10.69
N GLY A 3 -9.37 4.72 -11.12
CA GLY A 3 -9.74 5.20 -12.44
C GLY A 3 -9.71 6.71 -12.50
N ASP A 4 -9.20 7.22 -13.61
CA ASP A 4 -9.17 8.66 -13.88
C ASP A 4 -10.56 9.22 -14.22
N THR A 5 -11.53 8.34 -14.53
CA THR A 5 -12.95 8.66 -14.78
C THR A 5 -13.84 7.57 -14.19
N GLU A 6 -15.11 7.88 -13.94
CA GLU A 6 -16.11 6.90 -13.47
C GLU A 6 -16.23 5.71 -14.43
N GLN A 7 -16.25 5.97 -15.74
CA GLN A 7 -16.29 4.94 -16.76
C GLN A 7 -15.06 4.01 -16.67
N LYS A 8 -13.86 4.59 -16.53
CA LYS A 8 -12.62 3.82 -16.39
C LYS A 8 -12.61 3.02 -15.08
N GLN A 9 -13.16 3.59 -14.00
CA GLN A 9 -13.31 2.90 -12.72
C GLN A 9 -14.26 1.69 -12.84
N LEU A 10 -15.39 1.82 -13.54
CA LEU A 10 -16.31 0.70 -13.80
C LEU A 10 -15.66 -0.39 -14.65
N THR A 11 -14.90 -0.01 -15.68
CA THR A 11 -14.11 -0.98 -16.45
C THR A 11 -13.13 -1.75 -15.56
N MET A 12 -12.44 -1.08 -14.63
CA MET A 12 -11.56 -1.76 -13.68
C MET A 12 -12.32 -2.69 -12.73
N ILE A 13 -13.51 -2.30 -12.28
CA ILE A 13 -14.38 -3.14 -11.47
C ILE A 13 -14.77 -4.38 -12.27
N CYS A 14 -15.24 -4.24 -13.52
CA CYS A 14 -15.62 -5.37 -14.36
C CYS A 14 -14.44 -6.35 -14.56
N ASN A 15 -13.25 -5.83 -14.82
CA ASN A 15 -12.05 -6.64 -15.05
C ASN A 15 -11.60 -7.41 -13.79
N LEU A 16 -12.05 -7.04 -12.59
CA LEU A 16 -11.68 -7.68 -11.34
C LEU A 16 -12.81 -8.57 -10.81
N CYS A 17 -14.00 -8.00 -10.71
CA CYS A 17 -15.17 -8.58 -10.07
C CYS A 17 -16.08 -9.37 -11.03
N GLY A 18 -15.79 -9.34 -12.33
CA GLY A 18 -16.61 -9.93 -13.39
C GLY A 18 -17.54 -8.90 -14.04
N SER A 19 -18.14 -9.25 -15.17
CA SER A 19 -19.06 -8.38 -15.88
C SER A 19 -20.29 -8.02 -15.03
N ILE A 20 -20.70 -6.76 -15.11
CA ILE A 20 -21.95 -6.27 -14.53
C ILE A 20 -23.04 -6.55 -15.56
N ASP A 21 -23.86 -7.56 -15.29
CA ASP A 21 -24.96 -8.03 -16.14
C ASP A 21 -26.11 -8.58 -15.28
N LYS A 22 -27.17 -9.06 -15.93
CA LYS A 22 -28.37 -9.57 -15.25
C LYS A 22 -28.13 -10.90 -14.51
N ASP A 23 -27.05 -11.60 -14.82
CA ASP A 23 -26.68 -12.86 -14.16
C ASP A 23 -25.91 -12.57 -12.87
N SER A 24 -25.05 -11.56 -12.87
CA SER A 24 -24.27 -11.14 -11.70
C SER A 24 -25.02 -10.18 -10.76
N TRP A 25 -25.99 -9.41 -11.27
CA TRP A 25 -26.79 -8.46 -10.50
C TRP A 25 -28.26 -8.40 -10.98
N ASP A 26 -29.14 -9.01 -10.19
CA ASP A 26 -30.54 -9.31 -10.56
C ASP A 26 -31.35 -8.07 -10.99
N ARG A 27 -31.15 -6.94 -10.31
CA ARG A 27 -31.89 -5.68 -10.54
C ARG A 27 -31.10 -4.62 -11.30
N VAL A 28 -30.00 -5.00 -11.95
CA VAL A 28 -29.12 -4.03 -12.61
C VAL A 28 -29.82 -3.25 -13.73
N SER A 29 -30.75 -3.89 -14.45
CA SER A 29 -31.50 -3.23 -15.54
C SER A 29 -32.50 -2.19 -15.07
N GLU A 30 -32.79 -2.12 -13.77
CA GLU A 30 -33.63 -1.05 -13.21
C GLU A 30 -32.83 0.24 -13.00
N LEU A 31 -31.49 0.18 -13.10
CA LEU A 31 -30.63 1.34 -12.92
C LEU A 31 -30.69 2.25 -14.15
N PRO A 32 -30.90 3.57 -13.96
CA PRO A 32 -31.17 4.51 -15.05
C PRO A 32 -30.01 4.68 -16.05
N LEU A 33 -28.79 4.31 -15.64
CA LEU A 33 -27.59 4.46 -16.45
C LEU A 33 -27.15 3.14 -17.11
N PHE A 34 -27.70 1.99 -16.72
CA PHE A 34 -27.22 0.69 -17.18
C PHE A 34 -27.27 0.57 -18.71
N ASP A 35 -28.40 0.92 -19.33
CA ASP A 35 -28.57 0.86 -20.78
C ASP A 35 -27.86 1.99 -21.54
N ARG A 36 -27.35 3.01 -20.83
CA ARG A 36 -26.68 4.18 -21.42
C ARG A 36 -25.17 4.07 -21.41
N MET A 37 -24.62 3.09 -20.68
CA MET A 37 -23.20 2.94 -20.45
C MET A 37 -22.68 1.69 -21.14
N GLU A 38 -21.52 1.80 -21.79
CA GLU A 38 -20.84 0.66 -22.38
C GLU A 38 -19.99 -0.05 -21.32
N LEU A 39 -20.48 -1.18 -20.79
CA LEU A 39 -19.75 -1.96 -19.80
C LEU A 39 -19.11 -3.20 -20.45
N PRO A 40 -17.86 -3.57 -20.09
CA PRO A 40 -17.25 -4.81 -20.56
C PRO A 40 -18.12 -6.03 -20.25
N GLN A 41 -18.41 -6.83 -21.28
CA GLN A 41 -19.21 -8.05 -21.18
C GLN A 41 -18.32 -9.31 -21.24
N GLY A 42 -18.81 -10.43 -20.69
CA GLY A 42 -18.12 -11.72 -20.69
C GLY A 42 -16.82 -11.77 -19.88
N GLN A 43 -16.61 -10.82 -18.95
CA GLN A 43 -15.46 -10.82 -18.05
C GLN A 43 -15.68 -11.81 -16.91
N PRO A 44 -14.78 -12.78 -16.70
CA PRO A 44 -14.87 -13.65 -15.54
C PRO A 44 -14.51 -12.88 -14.27
N ARG A 45 -15.10 -13.28 -13.14
CA ARG A 45 -14.64 -12.82 -11.83
C ARG A 45 -13.29 -13.46 -11.51
N ILE A 46 -12.26 -12.64 -11.33
CA ILE A 46 -10.88 -13.08 -11.06
C ILE A 46 -10.34 -12.57 -9.71
N LEU A 47 -11.18 -11.90 -8.92
CA LEU A 47 -10.80 -11.29 -7.65
C LEU A 47 -10.07 -12.28 -6.73
N PRO A 48 -10.59 -13.50 -6.43
CA PRO A 48 -9.88 -14.43 -5.56
C PRO A 48 -8.50 -14.81 -6.08
N GLN A 49 -8.40 -15.12 -7.38
CA GLN A 49 -7.12 -15.47 -8.04
C GLN A 49 -6.14 -14.31 -7.95
N ARG A 50 -6.60 -13.07 -8.13
CA ARG A 50 -5.75 -11.88 -8.02
C ARG A 50 -5.30 -11.63 -6.57
N MET A 51 -6.16 -11.87 -5.58
CA MET A 51 -5.80 -11.70 -4.17
C MET A 51 -4.74 -12.71 -3.72
N ARG A 52 -4.76 -13.94 -4.24
CA ARG A 52 -3.71 -14.96 -3.98
C ARG A 52 -2.30 -14.54 -4.43
N ALA A 53 -2.17 -13.55 -5.31
CA ALA A 53 -0.87 -13.01 -5.69
C ALA A 53 -0.30 -12.02 -4.65
N TYR A 54 -1.16 -11.47 -3.77
CA TYR A 54 -0.77 -10.49 -2.74
C TYR A 54 -0.76 -11.09 -1.34
N ILE A 55 -1.69 -11.99 -1.07
CA ILE A 55 -1.78 -12.74 0.18
C ILE A 55 -1.03 -14.05 -0.04
N LYS A 56 0.06 -14.25 0.72
CA LYS A 56 0.76 -15.53 0.72
C LYS A 56 -0.20 -16.57 1.30
N VAL A 57 -0.64 -17.53 0.49
CA VAL A 57 -1.52 -18.60 0.96
C VAL A 57 -0.66 -19.72 1.54
N GLU A 58 -0.31 -19.58 2.81
CA GLU A 58 0.47 -20.61 3.53
C GLU A 58 -0.40 -21.33 4.57
N VAL A 59 -1.42 -20.66 5.08
CA VAL A 59 -2.32 -21.18 6.11
C VAL A 59 -3.79 -20.97 5.77
N VAL A 60 -4.67 -21.71 6.43
CA VAL A 60 -6.14 -21.64 6.24
C VAL A 60 -6.67 -20.21 6.43
N PHE A 61 -6.08 -19.46 7.37
CA PHE A 61 -6.41 -18.06 7.63
C PHE A 61 -6.33 -17.18 6.37
N ASP A 62 -5.35 -17.43 5.49
CA ASP A 62 -5.14 -16.63 4.29
C ASP A 62 -6.27 -16.83 3.27
N GLU A 63 -6.76 -18.05 3.12
CA GLU A 63 -7.92 -18.34 2.27
C GLU A 63 -9.21 -17.75 2.85
N LEU A 64 -9.37 -17.75 4.19
CA LEU A 64 -10.50 -17.09 4.85
C LEU A 64 -10.49 -15.57 4.62
N ALA A 65 -9.31 -14.94 4.59
CA ALA A 65 -9.18 -13.52 4.27
C ALA A 65 -9.65 -13.23 2.84
N ILE A 66 -9.24 -14.07 1.88
CA ILE A 66 -9.64 -13.95 0.48
C ILE A 66 -11.15 -14.15 0.33
N CYS A 67 -11.72 -15.13 1.04
CA CYS A 67 -13.16 -15.39 1.05
C CYS A 67 -13.94 -14.17 1.54
N LEU A 68 -13.53 -13.59 2.68
CA LEU A 68 -14.16 -12.40 3.24
C LEU A 68 -14.10 -11.21 2.26
N ILE A 69 -12.95 -10.98 1.62
CA ILE A 69 -12.79 -9.93 0.60
C ILE A 69 -13.70 -10.18 -0.60
N ASP A 70 -13.84 -11.44 -1.03
CA ASP A 70 -14.68 -11.82 -2.17
C ASP A 70 -16.16 -11.49 -1.91
N GLU A 71 -16.67 -11.82 -0.72
CA GLU A 71 -18.05 -11.53 -0.30
C GLU A 71 -18.31 -10.03 -0.11
N LEU A 72 -17.33 -9.28 0.41
CA LEU A 72 -17.40 -7.82 0.56
C LEU A 72 -17.41 -7.09 -0.80
N LEU A 73 -16.79 -7.66 -1.83
CA LEU A 73 -16.71 -7.10 -3.18
C LEU A 73 -17.69 -7.76 -4.16
N ALA A 74 -18.85 -8.21 -3.66
CA ALA A 74 -19.97 -8.61 -4.49
C ALA A 74 -20.54 -7.41 -5.28
N LEU A 75 -20.85 -7.64 -6.57
CA LEU A 75 -21.38 -6.59 -7.46
C LEU A 75 -22.79 -6.18 -7.05
N ASP A 76 -23.69 -7.15 -6.90
CA ASP A 76 -25.05 -6.91 -6.38
C ASP A 76 -25.00 -6.47 -4.91
N PRO A 77 -25.46 -5.25 -4.58
CA PRO A 77 -25.50 -4.78 -3.20
C PRO A 77 -26.33 -5.67 -2.27
N SER A 78 -27.37 -6.32 -2.79
CA SER A 78 -28.27 -7.19 -2.02
C SER A 78 -27.60 -8.50 -1.60
N LYS A 79 -26.57 -8.92 -2.35
CA LYS A 79 -25.76 -10.11 -2.09
C LYS A 79 -24.45 -9.78 -1.37
N ARG A 80 -24.12 -8.49 -1.21
CA ARG A 80 -22.90 -8.03 -0.55
C ARG A 80 -23.00 -8.25 0.95
N LEU A 81 -21.91 -8.75 1.53
CA LEU A 81 -21.87 -9.08 2.96
C LEU A 81 -22.11 -7.84 3.83
N GLU A 82 -23.06 -7.96 4.75
CA GLU A 82 -23.39 -6.93 5.74
C GLU A 82 -22.34 -6.88 6.84
N ALA A 83 -22.17 -5.72 7.49
CA ALA A 83 -21.13 -5.51 8.49
C ALA A 83 -21.24 -6.47 9.69
N GLU A 84 -22.45 -6.74 10.19
CA GLU A 84 -22.68 -7.69 11.29
C GLU A 84 -22.23 -9.10 10.91
N LYS A 85 -22.67 -9.59 9.76
CA LYS A 85 -22.26 -10.89 9.21
C LYS A 85 -20.76 -10.97 8.89
N ALA A 86 -20.16 -9.86 8.48
CA ALA A 86 -18.73 -9.78 8.23
C ALA A 86 -17.92 -9.95 9.51
N LEU A 87 -18.37 -9.37 10.63
CA LEU A 87 -17.72 -9.55 11.93
C LEU A 87 -17.83 -11.00 12.44
N ASP A 88 -18.93 -11.68 12.13
CA ASP A 88 -19.14 -13.10 12.47
C ASP A 88 -18.36 -14.07 11.55
N HIS A 89 -17.63 -13.57 10.54
CA HIS A 89 -16.90 -14.41 9.61
C HIS A 89 -15.74 -15.15 10.30
N THR A 90 -15.57 -16.44 9.97
CA THR A 90 -14.58 -17.36 10.55
C THR A 90 -13.14 -16.83 10.52
N PHE A 91 -12.83 -15.92 9.59
CA PHE A 91 -11.58 -15.18 9.52
C PHE A 91 -11.17 -14.56 10.88
N PHE A 92 -12.09 -13.92 11.59
CA PHE A 92 -11.79 -13.26 12.87
C PHE A 92 -11.62 -14.24 14.04
N TYR A 93 -12.05 -15.50 13.86
CA TYR A 93 -12.03 -16.55 14.87
C TYR A 93 -11.09 -17.71 14.53
N THR A 94 -10.20 -17.52 13.57
CA THR A 94 -9.18 -18.50 13.18
C THR A 94 -7.79 -17.95 13.50
N ALA A 95 -6.92 -18.78 14.06
CA ALA A 95 -5.54 -18.39 14.32
C ALA A 95 -4.80 -18.06 12.98
N PRO A 96 -3.96 -17.01 12.93
CA PRO A 96 -3.64 -16.08 14.01
C PRO A 96 -4.80 -15.12 14.31
N TYR A 97 -5.13 -14.98 15.60
CA TYR A 97 -6.15 -14.04 16.04
C TYR A 97 -5.67 -12.59 15.93
N SER A 98 -6.61 -11.65 15.87
CA SER A 98 -6.31 -10.22 15.92
C SER A 98 -5.51 -9.87 17.18
N LYS A 99 -4.50 -9.01 17.03
CA LYS A 99 -3.77 -8.45 18.16
C LYS A 99 -4.61 -7.41 18.88
N ASP A 100 -4.39 -7.24 20.17
CA ASP A 100 -5.07 -6.23 21.00
C ASP A 100 -4.67 -4.80 20.61
N ASP A 101 -3.45 -4.62 20.06
CA ASP A 101 -2.94 -3.33 19.63
C ASP A 101 -2.14 -3.41 18.31
N PHE A 102 -1.75 -2.23 17.81
CA PHE A 102 -1.00 -2.07 16.57
C PHE A 102 0.45 -1.59 16.82
N LYS A 103 1.00 -1.78 18.01
CA LYS A 103 2.29 -1.19 18.40
C LYS A 103 3.42 -1.62 17.47
N ASP A 104 3.50 -2.91 17.16
CA ASP A 104 4.53 -3.46 16.25
C ASP A 104 4.46 -2.83 14.85
N LEU A 105 3.24 -2.53 14.37
CA LEU A 105 3.03 -1.89 13.08
C LEU A 105 3.45 -0.41 13.12
N MET A 106 3.08 0.28 14.20
CA MET A 106 3.42 1.70 14.40
C MET A 106 4.92 1.91 14.55
N ASP A 107 5.63 1.01 15.23
CA ASP A 107 7.10 1.05 15.36
C ASP A 107 7.81 0.91 13.99
N THR A 108 7.14 0.36 12.97
CA THR A 108 7.66 0.28 11.61
C THR A 108 7.55 1.63 10.86
N VAL A 109 6.61 2.49 11.27
CA VAL A 109 6.39 3.80 10.65
C VAL A 109 7.34 4.81 11.27
N LYS A 110 8.39 5.16 10.52
CA LYS A 110 9.36 6.16 10.93
C LYS A 110 8.74 7.55 11.00
N THR A 111 9.06 8.27 12.06
CA THR A 111 8.45 9.59 12.37
C THR A 111 9.11 10.73 11.59
N SER A 112 10.31 10.50 11.06
CA SER A 112 11.06 11.48 10.27
C SER A 112 11.45 10.93 8.91
N GLN A 113 11.33 11.76 7.87
CA GLN A 113 11.81 11.43 6.52
C GLN A 113 13.31 11.10 6.49
N PHE A 114 14.08 11.69 7.41
CA PHE A 114 15.51 11.42 7.54
C PHE A 114 15.77 9.94 7.85
N GLU A 115 14.94 9.30 8.68
CA GLU A 115 15.12 7.91 9.08
C GLU A 115 14.94 6.94 7.91
N TYR A 116 14.16 7.30 6.89
CA TYR A 116 14.00 6.48 5.68
C TYR A 116 15.25 6.51 4.78
N THR A 117 16.09 7.54 4.90
CA THR A 117 17.28 7.75 4.06
C THR A 117 18.61 7.56 4.81
N ALA A 118 18.58 7.66 6.14
CA ALA A 118 19.73 7.44 7.01
C ALA A 118 20.19 5.97 6.93
N GLY A 119 21.47 5.76 6.60
CA GLY A 119 22.09 4.44 6.47
C GLY A 119 22.15 3.88 5.04
N GLY A 120 21.54 4.55 4.05
CA GLY A 120 21.60 4.17 2.63
C GLY A 120 22.47 5.08 1.74
N GLY A 121 22.94 6.22 2.27
CA GLY A 121 23.78 7.15 1.52
C GLY A 121 25.20 6.64 1.28
N ALA A 122 25.90 7.21 0.30
CA ALA A 122 27.26 6.86 -0.15
C ALA A 122 28.37 6.81 0.92
N HIS A 123 28.04 7.09 2.19
CA HIS A 123 28.91 7.04 3.35
C HIS A 123 28.64 5.85 4.29
N ALA A 124 27.58 5.05 4.08
CA ALA A 124 27.23 3.92 4.93
C ALA A 124 28.32 2.83 4.98
N ASN A 125 29.12 2.71 3.90
CA ASN A 125 30.22 1.75 3.80
C ASN A 125 31.61 2.40 3.88
N ARG A 126 31.71 3.69 4.25
CA ARG A 126 33.01 4.24 4.65
C ARG A 126 33.28 3.76 6.07
N GLY A 127 33.81 2.54 6.15
CA GLY A 127 34.40 2.00 7.36
C GLY A 127 35.25 3.07 8.03
N ARG A 128 35.11 3.20 9.35
CA ARG A 128 35.98 4.02 10.19
C ARG A 128 37.40 3.53 9.93
N ALA A 129 38.22 4.33 9.25
CA ALA A 129 39.61 4.01 9.03
C ALA A 129 40.30 3.93 10.39
N VAL A 130 40.62 2.70 10.82
CA VAL A 130 41.46 2.43 11.98
C VAL A 130 42.88 2.86 11.62
N GLY A 131 43.56 3.51 12.57
CA GLY A 131 44.66 4.43 12.32
C GLY A 131 45.85 3.92 11.49
N ALA A 132 46.47 4.85 10.78
CA ALA A 132 47.88 4.80 10.42
C ALA A 132 48.44 6.22 10.27
N GLY A 133 49.45 6.55 11.09
CA GLY A 133 50.44 7.57 10.78
C GLY A 133 50.12 9.00 11.21
N GLN A 134 50.78 9.44 12.29
CA GLN A 134 51.02 10.84 12.59
C GLN A 134 51.64 11.53 11.36
N ARG A 135 50.95 12.52 10.81
CA ARG A 135 51.58 13.59 10.02
C ARG A 135 51.24 14.92 10.67
N VAL A 136 52.23 15.46 11.37
CA VAL A 136 52.25 16.83 11.88
C VAL A 136 52.23 17.78 10.67
N PRO A 137 51.24 18.67 10.52
CA PRO A 137 51.35 19.74 9.55
C PRO A 137 52.17 20.89 10.14
N GLN A 138 53.31 21.17 9.53
CA GLN A 138 54.09 22.38 9.78
C GLN A 138 53.23 23.62 9.54
N ARG A 139 53.34 24.57 10.47
CA ARG A 139 52.66 25.87 10.47
C ARG A 139 53.39 26.83 9.54
N PRO A 140 52.77 27.37 8.48
CA PRO A 140 53.31 28.52 7.76
C PRO A 140 52.99 29.81 8.52
N GLN A 141 53.97 30.71 8.55
CA GLN A 141 53.94 31.97 9.28
C GLN A 141 52.99 33.01 8.67
N LEU A 142 52.52 33.88 9.56
CA LEU A 142 51.60 35.00 9.38
C LEU A 142 52.13 36.03 8.37
N SER A 143 51.30 36.45 7.41
CA SER A 143 51.39 37.78 6.81
C SER A 143 50.05 38.48 6.92
N SER A 144 50.12 39.67 7.53
CA SER A 144 49.05 40.58 7.87
C SER A 144 48.45 41.25 6.63
N GLN A 145 47.14 41.15 6.43
CA GLN A 145 46.37 42.25 5.84
C GLN A 145 44.89 42.21 6.24
N THR A 146 44.41 43.40 6.53
CA THR A 146 43.14 43.85 7.10
C THR A 146 41.96 43.71 6.13
N GLY A 147 40.77 43.29 6.61
CA GLY A 147 39.54 43.45 5.82
C GLY A 147 38.33 42.66 6.34
N GLN A 148 37.52 43.32 7.17
CA GLN A 148 36.07 43.22 7.36
C GLN A 148 35.36 41.88 7.05
N PHE A 149 34.86 41.22 8.11
CA PHE A 149 33.77 40.26 8.02
C PHE A 149 32.45 41.00 7.69
N HIS A 150 31.75 40.55 6.65
CA HIS A 150 30.32 40.76 6.52
C HIS A 150 29.66 39.40 6.29
N ASP A 151 28.81 39.05 7.23
CA ASP A 151 27.97 37.87 7.28
C ASP A 151 26.70 38.16 6.45
N MET A 152 26.42 37.37 5.43
CA MET A 152 25.12 37.38 4.74
C MET A 152 24.75 35.95 4.38
N ILE A 153 23.96 35.38 5.28
CA ILE A 153 23.04 34.27 5.09
C ILE A 153 22.17 34.55 3.87
N PHE A 154 22.15 33.62 2.91
CA PHE A 154 20.93 33.03 2.32
C PHE A 154 21.27 31.63 1.79
#